data_AF-A0A2U1RPX9-F1
#
_entry.id   AF-A0A2U1RPX9-F1
#
_cell.length_a   1.000
_cell.length_b   1.000
_cell.length_c   1.000
_cell.angle_alpha   90.00
_cell.angle_beta   90.00
_cell.angle_gamma   90.00
#
_symmetry.space_group_name_H-M   'P 1'
#
loop_
_entity.id
_entity.type
_entity.pdbx_description
1 polymer ?
#
loop_
_entity_poly.entity_id
_entity_poly.type
_entity_poly.pdbx_seq_one_letter_code
_entity_poly.pdbx_strand_id
1 'polypeptide(L)'
;MLAFCFLSWVDVIWAAVPTLEKVTPETVVAGSEGVFLAIQGTGIDANTVVTWGVTSLSTTVYGSSAAVAVVPDGLVASVGIGAVSLENPDGSSNTIGVPVVESLAKELEPVLYVIAGLLGASAFIWGMGQRWS
;
A
#
# COMPACT_ATOMS: atom_id res chain seq x y z
N MET A 1 -0.18 -61.52 6.38
CA MET A 1 -1.22 -60.61 6.90
C MET A 1 -0.56 -59.26 7.09
N LEU A 2 -0.56 -58.40 6.06
CA LEU A 2 0.14 -57.11 6.08
C LEU A 2 -0.72 -56.12 6.89
N ALA A 3 -0.09 -55.49 7.88
CA ALA A 3 -0.74 -54.66 8.87
C ALA A 3 -0.27 -53.19 8.71
N PHE A 4 -1.26 -52.31 8.53
CA PHE A 4 -1.31 -50.86 8.80
C PHE A 4 -0.15 -49.96 8.33
N CYS A 5 -0.46 -48.99 7.48
CA CYS A 5 -0.77 -47.64 7.98
C CYS A 5 -1.25 -46.78 6.81
N PHE A 6 -2.44 -46.22 6.96
CA PHE A 6 -3.07 -45.29 6.04
C PHE A 6 -2.26 -43.98 6.06
N LEU A 7 -1.13 -43.95 5.34
CA LEU A 7 -0.50 -42.69 4.99
C LEU A 7 -1.42 -42.08 3.93
N SER A 8 -2.44 -41.41 4.43
CA SER A 8 -3.14 -40.36 3.71
C SER A 8 -2.05 -39.50 3.09
N TRP A 9 -1.76 -39.72 1.82
CA TRP A 9 -1.26 -38.68 0.94
C TRP A 9 -2.39 -37.64 0.91
N VAL A 10 -2.52 -36.87 1.99
CA VAL A 10 -2.64 -35.44 1.79
C VAL A 10 -1.35 -35.17 1.06
N ASP A 11 -1.42 -35.06 -0.26
CA ASP A 11 -0.44 -34.27 -0.97
C ASP A 11 -0.35 -33.00 -0.13
N VAL A 12 0.74 -32.85 0.61
CA VAL A 12 1.21 -31.53 0.95
C VAL A 12 1.51 -31.00 -0.45
N ILE A 13 0.48 -30.44 -1.08
CA ILE A 13 0.61 -29.66 -2.28
C ILE A 13 1.63 -28.63 -1.85
N TRP A 14 2.90 -28.81 -2.26
CA TRP A 14 3.98 -27.92 -1.89
C TRP A 14 3.56 -26.56 -2.44
N ALA A 15 2.93 -25.75 -1.60
CA ALA A 15 2.59 -24.40 -1.94
C ALA A 15 3.94 -23.70 -2.07
N ALA A 16 4.18 -23.17 -3.26
CA ALA A 16 5.47 -22.56 -3.58
C ALA A 16 5.68 -21.39 -2.63
N VAL A 17 6.90 -21.27 -2.08
CA VAL A 17 7.25 -20.10 -1.25
C VAL A 17 6.91 -18.84 -2.05
N PRO A 18 6.09 -17.93 -1.49
CA PRO A 18 5.65 -16.77 -2.24
C PRO A 18 6.85 -15.90 -2.60
N THR A 19 6.89 -15.40 -3.83
CA THR A 19 7.83 -14.36 -4.25
C THR A 19 7.07 -13.08 -4.51
N LEU A 20 7.55 -11.99 -3.93
CA LEU A 20 7.00 -10.66 -4.12
C LEU A 20 7.86 -9.93 -5.14
N GLU A 21 7.35 -9.75 -6.35
CA GLU A 21 8.09 -9.16 -7.47
C GLU A 21 7.89 -7.65 -7.54
N LYS A 22 6.64 -7.21 -7.35
CA LYS A 22 6.28 -5.80 -7.48
C LYS A 22 5.16 -5.42 -6.54
N VAL A 23 5.24 -4.19 -6.02
CA VAL A 23 4.18 -3.54 -5.26
C VAL A 23 3.84 -2.23 -5.98
N THR A 24 2.55 -1.95 -6.14
CA THR A 24 2.05 -0.70 -6.73
C THR A 24 0.96 -0.15 -5.82
N PRO A 25 1.02 1.13 -5.41
CA PRO A 25 2.08 2.10 -5.70
C PRO A 25 3.42 1.78 -5.00
N GLU A 26 4.53 2.24 -5.61
CA GLU A 26 5.88 2.09 -5.04
C GLU A 26 6.15 3.08 -3.89
N THR A 27 5.33 4.13 -3.78
CA THR A 27 5.38 5.14 -2.73
C THR A 27 3.98 5.36 -2.17
N VAL A 28 3.89 5.66 -0.88
CA VAL A 28 2.62 6.02 -0.23
C VAL A 28 2.75 7.41 0.36
N VAL A 29 1.68 8.21 0.30
CA VAL A 29 1.68 9.55 0.87
C VAL A 29 1.26 9.49 2.34
N ALA A 30 2.05 10.11 3.22
CA ALA A 30 1.73 10.20 4.64
C ALA A 30 0.40 10.94 4.84
N GLY A 31 -0.47 10.41 5.70
CA GLY A 31 -1.81 10.93 5.96
C GLY A 31 -2.89 10.50 4.95
N SER A 32 -2.58 9.57 4.04
CA SER A 32 -3.60 8.99 3.15
C SER A 32 -4.50 8.03 3.93
N GLU A 33 -5.80 8.09 3.68
CA GLU A 33 -6.75 7.13 4.24
C GLU A 33 -6.96 5.94 3.29
N GLY A 34 -6.85 4.71 3.82
CA GLY A 34 -7.24 3.49 3.10
C GLY A 34 -6.48 3.25 1.79
N VAL A 35 -5.15 3.11 1.87
CA VAL A 35 -4.32 2.93 0.68
C VAL A 35 -4.38 1.50 0.18
N PHE A 36 -4.74 1.31 -1.08
CA PHE A 36 -4.73 0.00 -1.74
C PHE A 36 -3.35 -0.27 -2.35
N LEU A 37 -2.73 -1.36 -1.92
CA LEU A 37 -1.50 -1.90 -2.50
C LEU A 37 -1.85 -3.09 -3.40
N ALA A 38 -1.51 -2.99 -4.68
CA ALA A 38 -1.50 -4.12 -5.58
C ALA A 38 -0.13 -4.80 -5.53
N ILE A 39 -0.12 -6.05 -5.12
CA ILE A 39 1.05 -6.93 -5.11
C ILE A 39 0.99 -7.84 -6.34
N GLN A 40 2.13 -7.97 -7.02
CA GLN A 40 2.38 -8.95 -8.06
C GLN A 40 3.52 -9.87 -7.64
N GLY A 41 3.37 -11.15 -7.90
CA GLY A 41 4.29 -12.18 -7.44
C GLY A 41 4.02 -13.55 -8.04
N THR A 42 4.60 -14.58 -7.42
CA THR A 42 4.31 -15.98 -7.73
C THR A 42 4.18 -16.78 -6.43
N GLY A 43 3.49 -17.93 -6.47
CA GLY A 43 3.28 -18.75 -5.27
C GLY A 43 2.37 -18.06 -4.24
N ILE A 44 1.45 -17.21 -4.68
CA ILE A 44 0.44 -16.61 -3.79
C ILE A 44 -0.72 -17.60 -3.65
N ASP A 45 -1.03 -18.01 -2.44
CA ASP A 45 -2.14 -18.92 -2.15
C ASP A 45 -3.34 -18.14 -1.62
N ALA A 46 -4.52 -18.76 -1.59
CA ALA A 46 -5.72 -18.12 -1.04
C ALA A 46 -5.58 -17.72 0.44
N ASN A 47 -4.60 -18.31 1.14
CA ASN A 47 -4.30 -18.09 2.54
C ASN A 47 -3.11 -17.12 2.76
N THR A 48 -2.58 -16.50 1.70
CA THR A 48 -1.50 -15.52 1.81
C THR A 48 -1.98 -14.28 2.56
N VAL A 49 -1.18 -13.86 3.55
CA VAL A 49 -1.37 -12.61 4.28
C VAL A 49 -0.25 -11.66 3.91
N VAL A 50 -0.60 -10.46 3.44
CA VAL A 50 0.38 -9.39 3.25
C VAL A 50 0.61 -8.71 4.60
N THR A 51 1.86 -8.49 4.96
CA THR A 51 2.23 -7.74 6.16
C THR A 51 2.92 -6.43 5.80
N TRP A 52 2.73 -5.43 6.66
CA TRP A 52 3.39 -4.14 6.62
C TRP A 52 4.20 -3.98 7.91
N GLY A 53 5.50 -4.26 7.82
CA GLY A 53 6.42 -4.39 8.93
C GLY A 53 6.02 -5.57 9.81
N VAL A 54 5.40 -5.27 10.95
CA VAL A 54 4.91 -6.26 11.92
C VAL A 54 3.38 -6.39 11.91
N THR A 55 2.69 -5.61 11.08
CA THR A 55 1.22 -5.53 11.07
C THR A 55 0.66 -6.30 9.88
N SER A 56 -0.19 -7.29 10.14
CA SER A 56 -0.92 -8.01 9.09
C SER A 56 -1.99 -7.10 8.47
N LEU A 57 -2.02 -7.02 7.15
CA LEU A 57 -2.99 -6.22 6.40
C LEU A 57 -4.16 -7.07 5.92
N SER A 58 -5.31 -6.43 5.70
CA SER A 58 -6.44 -7.06 5.03
C SER A 58 -6.08 -7.34 3.58
N THR A 59 -5.88 -8.62 3.26
CA THR A 59 -5.37 -9.08 1.96
C THR A 59 -6.45 -9.85 1.20
N THR A 60 -6.67 -9.48 -0.05
CA THR A 60 -7.54 -10.17 -1.00
C THR A 60 -6.68 -10.73 -2.12
N VAL A 61 -6.61 -12.07 -2.23
CA VAL A 61 -5.80 -12.75 -3.23
C VAL A 61 -6.58 -12.95 -4.52
N TYR A 62 -5.96 -12.62 -5.65
CA TYR A 62 -6.49 -12.76 -7.01
C TYR A 62 -5.66 -13.79 -7.78
N GLY A 63 -5.76 -15.05 -7.36
CA GLY A 63 -5.03 -16.17 -7.95
C GLY A 63 -3.57 -16.26 -7.51
N SER A 64 -2.77 -17.03 -8.24
CA SER A 64 -1.41 -17.40 -7.82
C SER A 64 -0.34 -16.32 -7.95
N SER A 65 -0.71 -15.16 -8.50
CA SER A 65 0.25 -14.13 -8.92
C SER A 65 -0.13 -12.70 -8.59
N ALA A 66 -1.32 -12.47 -8.04
CA ALA A 66 -1.78 -11.13 -7.70
C ALA A 66 -2.50 -11.14 -6.35
N ALA A 67 -2.26 -10.12 -5.54
CA ALA A 67 -3.00 -9.86 -4.32
C ALA A 67 -3.19 -8.36 -4.15
N VAL A 68 -4.24 -7.96 -3.45
CA VAL A 68 -4.48 -6.57 -3.06
C VAL A 68 -4.54 -6.50 -1.55
N ALA A 69 -3.74 -5.63 -0.94
CA ALA A 69 -3.75 -5.36 0.47
C ALA A 69 -4.24 -3.94 0.75
N VAL A 70 -4.96 -3.75 1.85
CA VAL A 70 -5.38 -2.42 2.31
C VAL A 70 -4.53 -2.01 3.49
N VAL A 71 -3.84 -0.88 3.37
CA VAL A 71 -3.06 -0.27 4.44
C VAL A 71 -3.97 0.69 5.23
N PRO A 72 -4.16 0.47 6.54
CA PRO A 72 -4.88 1.41 7.39
C PRO A 72 -4.11 2.72 7.58
N ASP A 73 -4.86 3.80 7.77
CA ASP A 73 -4.39 5.17 8.02
C ASP A 73 -3.36 5.26 9.16
N GLY A 74 -3.55 4.50 10.23
CA GLY A 74 -2.63 4.49 11.37
C GLY A 74 -1.18 4.08 11.04
N LEU A 75 -0.97 3.29 9.98
CA LEU A 75 0.38 2.87 9.53
C LEU A 75 1.04 3.89 8.60
N VAL A 76 0.25 4.77 7.99
CA VAL A 76 0.72 5.81 7.05
C VAL A 76 0.56 7.21 7.63
N ALA A 77 0.23 7.33 8.91
CA ALA A 77 0.14 8.62 9.61
C ALA A 77 1.48 9.36 9.72
N SER A 78 2.60 8.63 9.66
CA SER A 78 3.96 9.18 9.69
C SER A 78 4.75 8.78 8.45
N VAL A 79 5.62 9.69 8.02
CA VAL A 79 6.69 9.42 7.05
C VAL A 79 7.56 8.29 7.58
N GLY A 80 7.98 7.39 6.70
CA GLY A 80 8.73 6.20 7.08
C GLY A 80 8.92 5.22 5.92
N ILE A 81 9.39 4.01 6.23
CA ILE A 81 9.48 2.92 5.25
C ILE A 81 8.63 1.76 5.77
N GLY A 82 7.61 1.39 4.99
CA GLY A 82 6.80 0.21 5.24
C GLY A 82 7.42 -1.01 4.59
N ALA A 83 7.86 -1.98 5.39
CA ALA A 83 8.36 -3.24 4.88
C ALA A 83 7.19 -4.14 4.47
N VAL A 84 6.97 -4.36 3.16
CA VAL A 84 5.91 -5.24 2.67
C VAL A 84 6.45 -6.64 2.43
N SER A 85 5.81 -7.65 3.02
CA SER A 85 6.11 -9.07 2.76
C SER A 85 4.82 -9.89 2.63
N LEU A 86 4.93 -11.04 1.98
CA LEU A 86 3.88 -12.05 1.89
C LEU A 86 4.18 -13.17 2.88
N GLU A 87 3.16 -13.58 3.61
CA GLU A 87 3.23 -14.68 4.55
C GLU A 87 2.25 -15.76 4.11
N ASN A 88 2.79 -16.90 3.67
CA ASN A 88 2.02 -18.11 3.39
C ASN A 88 2.21 -19.11 4.54
N PRO A 89 1.29 -20.09 4.69
CA PRO A 89 1.48 -21.20 5.62
C PRO A 89 2.82 -21.94 5.44
N ASP A 90 3.33 -21.97 4.21
CA ASP A 90 4.54 -22.69 3.80
C ASP A 90 5.83 -21.86 3.91
N GLY A 91 5.70 -20.54 4.13
CA GLY A 91 6.86 -19.65 4.30
C GLY A 91 6.57 -18.18 3.98
N SER A 92 7.55 -17.32 4.31
CA SER A 92 7.50 -15.89 4.02
C SER A 92 8.28 -15.54 2.76
N SER A 93 7.83 -14.52 2.03
CA SER A 93 8.51 -14.00 0.85
C SER A 93 9.68 -13.07 1.19
N ASN A 94 10.33 -12.58 0.13
CA ASN A 94 11.16 -11.39 0.22
C ASN A 94 10.34 -10.16 0.65
N THR A 95 11.05 -9.15 1.16
CA THR A 95 10.48 -7.90 1.64
C THR A 95 10.81 -6.77 0.68
N ILE A 96 9.82 -5.95 0.31
CA ILE A 96 10.02 -4.68 -0.40
C ILE A 96 9.68 -3.53 0.54
N GLY A 97 10.62 -2.60 0.70
CA GLY A 97 10.39 -1.36 1.44
C GLY A 97 9.63 -0.35 0.58
N VAL A 98 8.41 -0.03 0.98
CA VAL A 98 7.59 1.02 0.38
C VAL A 98 7.80 2.32 1.17
N PRO A 99 8.48 3.33 0.62
CA PRO A 99 8.62 4.63 1.26
C PRO A 99 7.25 5.32 1.40
N VAL A 100 6.93 5.68 2.64
CA VAL A 100 5.88 6.63 2.98
C VAL A 100 6.50 8.02 2.95
N VAL A 101 6.19 8.79 1.91
CA VAL A 101 6.73 10.14 1.67
C VAL A 101 5.75 11.20 2.18
N GLU A 102 6.26 12.39 2.52
CA GLU A 102 5.36 13.54 2.69
C GLU A 102 4.62 13.81 1.38
N SER A 103 3.37 14.28 1.50
CA SER A 103 2.63 14.70 0.32
C SER A 103 3.37 15.84 -0.35
N LEU A 104 3.79 15.66 -1.61
CA LEU A 104 4.26 16.75 -2.46
C LEU A 104 3.19 17.84 -2.64
N ALA A 105 1.92 17.57 -2.31
CA ALA A 105 0.89 18.61 -2.26
C ALA A 105 1.17 19.66 -1.18
N LYS A 106 1.73 19.28 -0.03
CA LYS A 106 2.12 20.20 1.05
C LYS A 106 3.22 21.18 0.63
N GLU A 107 4.08 20.76 -0.30
CA GLU A 107 5.10 21.60 -0.93
C GLU A 107 4.53 22.51 -2.04
N LEU A 108 3.41 22.16 -2.66
CA LEU A 108 2.76 22.97 -3.72
C LEU A 108 1.78 24.01 -3.17
N GLU A 109 1.33 23.90 -1.93
CA GLU A 109 0.50 24.93 -1.27
C GLU A 109 1.20 26.31 -1.18
N PRO A 110 2.51 26.44 -0.83
CA PRO A 110 3.18 27.74 -0.87
C PRO A 110 3.49 28.22 -2.30
N VAL A 111 3.69 27.31 -3.27
CA VAL A 111 4.02 27.71 -4.64
C VAL A 111 2.80 28.32 -5.34
N LEU A 112 1.58 27.79 -5.11
CA LEU A 112 0.36 28.37 -5.66
C LEU A 112 0.18 29.84 -5.22
N TYR A 113 0.54 30.16 -3.98
CA TYR A 113 0.56 31.54 -3.49
C TYR A 113 1.67 32.40 -4.14
N VAL A 114 2.87 31.86 -4.37
CA VAL A 114 3.97 32.59 -5.05
C VAL A 114 3.61 32.93 -6.51
N ILE A 115 2.95 32.02 -7.23
CA ILE A 115 2.50 32.27 -8.61
C ILE A 115 1.29 33.23 -8.62
N ALA A 116 0.36 33.11 -7.66
CA ALA A 116 -0.75 34.05 -7.49
C ALA A 116 -0.28 35.46 -7.09
N GLY A 117 0.79 35.56 -6.30
CA GLY A 117 1.44 36.83 -5.94
C GLY A 117 2.17 37.48 -7.13
N LEU A 118 2.79 36.68 -8.00
CA LEU A 118 3.38 37.17 -9.26
C LEU A 118 2.33 37.56 -10.31
N LEU A 119 1.15 36.94 -10.28
CA LEU A 119 0.02 37.25 -11.18
C LEU A 119 -0.97 38.28 -10.59
N GLY A 120 -0.74 38.77 -9.37
CA GLY A 120 -1.80 39.37 -8.54
C GLY A 120 -1.53 40.75 -7.94
N ALA A 121 -0.57 41.52 -8.44
CA ALA A 121 -0.60 42.99 -8.25
C ALA A 121 -1.71 43.67 -9.08
N SER A 122 -2.48 42.91 -9.87
CA SER A 122 -3.63 43.39 -10.67
C SER A 122 -5.00 42.94 -10.13
N ALA A 123 -5.07 42.16 -9.05
CA ALA A 123 -6.34 41.73 -8.43
C ALA A 123 -6.71 42.52 -7.15
N PHE A 124 -6.19 43.74 -6.99
CA PHE A 124 -6.63 44.69 -5.97
C PHE A 124 -7.73 45.65 -6.47
N ILE A 125 -8.45 45.26 -7.52
CA ILE A 125 -9.62 45.99 -8.05
C ILE A 125 -10.66 44.93 -8.40
N TRP A 126 -11.90 45.11 -7.93
CA TRP A 126 -13.06 44.21 -8.01
C TRP A 126 -13.35 43.34 -6.77
N GLY A 127 -13.35 44.01 -5.61
CA GLY A 127 -14.05 43.58 -4.39
C GLY A 127 -14.74 44.73 -3.65
N MET A 128 -14.97 45.89 -4.28
CA MET A 128 -15.88 46.91 -3.74
C MET A 128 -17.32 46.54 -4.10
N GLY A 129 -17.98 45.86 -3.16
CA GLY A 129 -19.38 45.47 -3.29
C GLY A 129 -19.98 45.12 -1.93
N GLN A 130 -19.75 45.94 -0.90
CA GLN A 130 -20.54 45.88 0.34
C GLN A 130 -20.87 47.32 0.76
N ARG A 131 -22.17 47.63 0.67
CA ARG A 131 -22.92 48.84 1.08
C ARG A 131 -23.24 49.90 0.01
N TRP A 132 -24.31 49.63 -0.76
CA TRP A 132 -25.28 50.67 -1.10
C TRP A 132 -26.59 50.34 -0.38
N SER A 133 -26.77 50.96 0.78
CA SER A 133 -28.03 51.57 1.23
C SER A 133 -27.71 52.55 2.35
#